data_AF-A0A1M6TVJ8-F1
#
_entry.id   AF-A0A1M6TVJ8-F1
#
_cell.length_a   1.000
_cell.length_b   1.000
_cell.length_c   1.000
_cell.angle_alpha   90.00
_cell.angle_beta   90.00
_cell.angle_gamma   90.00
#
_symmetry.space_group_name_H-M   'P 1'
#
loop_
_entity.id
_entity.type
_entity.pdbx_description
1 polymer ?
#
loop_
_entity_poly.entity_id
_entity_poly.type
_entity_poly.pdbx_seq_one_letter_code
_entity_poly.pdbx_strand_id
1 'polypeptide(L)'
;MEENKTIKKMLGNMLIEIADAIETGKYRKKIKVGLTTLGSEHGVENLVKGAEIAAKSGIDFDIVLIGPKVETELEIIEVKEEKEMHKKMEQLLDSGYIGACVTMHYNFPIGVSTVGKVITPGEGKEMFIATTTGTSSAHRVEAMIKNAIYGIITAKAMGIKKPSVGILNVDGARQVERALKQLNENGYEINFGESTRSDGGCIMRGNDLLKGAVDVMVTDTLTG
;
A
#
# COMPACT_ATOMS: atom_id res chain seq x y z
N MET A 1 34.26 -19.54 5.90
CA MET A 1 33.23 -20.61 5.79
C MET A 1 31.85 -20.06 5.47
N GLU A 2 31.47 -18.90 6.01
CA GLU A 2 30.17 -18.25 5.78
C GLU A 2 29.99 -17.72 4.34
N GLU A 3 31.02 -17.07 3.78
CA GLU A 3 31.06 -16.60 2.39
C GLU A 3 30.73 -17.69 1.37
N ASN A 4 31.28 -18.89 1.57
CA ASN A 4 31.09 -20.04 0.68
C ASN A 4 29.64 -20.58 0.73
N LYS A 5 28.92 -20.35 1.85
CA LYS A 5 27.52 -20.72 2.03
C LYS A 5 26.60 -19.71 1.32
N THR A 6 26.93 -18.42 1.40
CA THR A 6 26.22 -17.35 0.69
C THR A 6 26.34 -17.48 -0.82
N ILE A 7 27.55 -17.76 -1.33
CA ILE A 7 27.81 -18.00 -2.76
C ILE A 7 27.03 -19.22 -3.27
N LYS A 8 27.05 -20.33 -2.53
CA LYS A 8 26.26 -21.53 -2.88
C LYS A 8 24.76 -21.27 -2.90
N LYS A 9 24.24 -20.46 -1.96
CA LYS A 9 22.82 -20.07 -1.92
C LYS A 9 22.45 -19.18 -3.12
N MET A 10 23.30 -18.22 -3.47
CA MET A 10 23.11 -17.39 -4.67
C MET A 10 23.12 -18.21 -5.95
N LEU A 11 24.08 -19.13 -6.12
CA LEU A 11 24.14 -20.04 -7.27
C LEU A 11 22.90 -20.95 -7.36
N GLY A 12 22.46 -21.51 -6.22
CA GLY A 12 21.24 -22.32 -6.17
C GLY A 12 20.00 -21.53 -6.59
N ASN A 13 19.85 -20.30 -6.09
CA ASN A 13 18.75 -19.42 -6.47
C ASN A 13 18.78 -19.08 -7.97
N MET A 14 19.95 -18.77 -8.53
CA MET A 14 20.09 -18.50 -9.98
C MET A 14 19.70 -19.70 -10.83
N LEU A 15 20.06 -20.91 -10.43
CA LEU A 15 19.70 -22.13 -11.17
C LEU A 15 18.18 -22.40 -11.14
N ILE A 16 17.53 -22.14 -10.01
CA ILE A 16 16.06 -22.23 -9.89
C ILE A 16 15.40 -21.16 -10.76
N GLU A 17 15.90 -19.92 -10.74
CA GLU A 17 15.37 -18.83 -11.58
C GLU A 17 15.48 -19.16 -13.08
N ILE A 18 16.57 -19.80 -13.52
CA ILE A 18 16.72 -20.26 -14.90
C ILE A 18 15.72 -21.39 -15.22
N ALA A 19 15.52 -22.35 -14.31
CA ALA A 19 14.56 -23.42 -14.51
C ALA A 19 13.13 -22.88 -14.65
N ASP A 20 12.73 -22.00 -13.74
CA ASP A 20 11.41 -21.34 -13.78
C ASP A 20 11.24 -20.51 -15.05
N ALA A 21 12.29 -19.81 -15.50
CA ALA A 21 12.25 -19.02 -16.73
C ALA A 21 12.10 -19.88 -17.99
N ILE A 22 12.72 -21.06 -18.01
CA ILE A 22 12.56 -22.03 -19.11
C ILE A 22 11.14 -22.62 -19.12
N GLU A 23 10.58 -22.92 -17.94
CA GLU A 23 9.25 -23.53 -17.82
C GLU A 23 8.12 -22.52 -18.11
N THR A 24 8.27 -21.29 -17.65
CA THR A 24 7.21 -20.27 -17.71
C THR A 24 7.38 -19.26 -18.85
N GLY A 25 8.57 -19.21 -19.48
CA GLY A 25 8.94 -18.18 -20.45
C GLY A 25 9.14 -16.78 -19.86
N LYS A 26 9.12 -16.64 -18.53
CA LYS A 26 9.23 -15.36 -17.82
C LYS A 26 10.56 -15.25 -17.07
N TYR A 27 11.33 -14.22 -17.40
CA TYR A 27 12.70 -14.01 -16.88
C TYR A 27 12.77 -13.29 -15.52
N ARG A 28 11.63 -13.19 -14.79
CA ARG A 28 11.56 -12.39 -13.55
C ARG A 28 11.06 -13.26 -12.41
N LYS A 29 11.81 -13.25 -11.30
CA LYS A 29 11.37 -13.84 -10.04
C LYS A 29 10.02 -13.23 -9.65
N LYS A 30 8.99 -14.06 -9.53
CA LYS A 30 7.68 -13.61 -9.08
C LYS A 30 7.79 -13.04 -7.67
N ILE A 31 7.16 -11.90 -7.46
CA ILE A 31 7.05 -11.31 -6.12
C ILE A 31 6.20 -12.27 -5.29
N LYS A 32 6.62 -12.60 -4.07
CA LYS A 32 5.76 -13.33 -3.13
C LYS A 32 4.94 -12.34 -2.31
N VAL A 33 3.63 -12.54 -2.26
CA VAL A 33 2.68 -11.75 -1.50
C VAL A 33 2.11 -12.61 -0.37
N GLY A 34 2.34 -12.18 0.87
CA GLY A 34 1.76 -12.82 2.05
C GLY A 34 0.26 -12.56 2.16
N LEU A 35 -0.49 -13.53 2.67
CA LEU A 35 -1.86 -13.36 3.15
C LEU A 35 -1.98 -13.97 4.54
N THR A 36 -2.24 -13.14 5.54
CA THR A 36 -2.57 -13.64 6.88
C THR A 36 -4.00 -14.18 6.89
N THR A 37 -4.22 -15.39 7.43
CA THR A 37 -5.54 -16.06 7.31
C THR A 37 -6.38 -16.12 8.58
N LEU A 38 -5.84 -15.70 9.74
CA LEU A 38 -6.60 -15.54 10.99
C LEU A 38 -7.13 -14.11 11.16
N GLY A 39 -8.10 -13.91 12.06
CA GLY A 39 -8.66 -12.60 12.37
C GLY A 39 -9.76 -12.08 11.43
N SER A 40 -10.16 -12.87 10.43
CA SER A 40 -11.28 -12.51 9.53
C SER A 40 -12.64 -12.86 10.11
N GLU A 41 -13.61 -11.96 10.00
CA GLU A 41 -15.02 -12.19 10.36
C GLU A 41 -15.69 -13.20 9.42
N HIS A 42 -15.13 -13.41 8.24
CA HIS A 42 -15.60 -14.42 7.28
C HIS A 42 -14.88 -15.77 7.40
N GLY A 43 -13.94 -15.88 8.35
CA GLY A 43 -13.18 -17.11 8.60
C GLY A 43 -12.05 -17.39 7.61
N VAL A 44 -11.20 -18.35 7.99
CA VAL A 44 -9.99 -18.78 7.25
C VAL A 44 -10.35 -19.26 5.84
N GLU A 45 -11.40 -20.07 5.71
CA GLU A 45 -11.81 -20.66 4.43
C GLU A 45 -12.12 -19.62 3.36
N ASN A 46 -12.71 -18.49 3.75
CA ASN A 46 -13.06 -17.44 2.82
C ASN A 46 -11.81 -16.73 2.27
N LEU A 47 -10.81 -16.50 3.14
CA LEU A 47 -9.54 -15.93 2.73
C LEU A 47 -8.75 -16.88 1.82
N VAL A 48 -8.73 -18.17 2.13
CA VAL A 48 -8.08 -19.21 1.30
C VAL A 48 -8.71 -19.27 -0.08
N LYS A 49 -10.05 -19.30 -0.18
CA LYS A 49 -10.77 -19.25 -1.47
C LYS A 49 -10.40 -17.99 -2.28
N GLY A 50 -10.33 -16.83 -1.62
CA GLY A 50 -9.89 -15.58 -2.27
C GLY A 50 -8.47 -15.67 -2.83
N ALA A 51 -7.55 -16.27 -2.05
CA ALA A 51 -6.19 -16.52 -2.48
C ALA A 51 -6.11 -17.46 -3.68
N GLU A 52 -6.89 -18.55 -3.69
CA GLU A 52 -6.91 -19.50 -4.80
C GLU A 52 -7.46 -18.88 -6.10
N ILE A 53 -8.49 -18.03 -5.99
CA ILE A 53 -9.00 -17.27 -7.14
C ILE A 53 -7.93 -16.33 -7.68
N ALA A 54 -7.26 -15.59 -6.79
CA ALA A 54 -6.17 -14.68 -7.18
C ALA A 54 -5.01 -15.43 -7.85
N ALA A 55 -4.58 -16.57 -7.32
CA ALA A 55 -3.53 -17.40 -7.92
C ALA A 55 -3.89 -17.90 -9.33
N LYS A 56 -5.18 -18.20 -9.58
CA LYS A 56 -5.67 -18.65 -10.89
C LYS A 56 -5.86 -17.52 -11.91
N SER A 57 -5.92 -16.27 -11.47
CA SER A 57 -6.23 -15.11 -12.32
C SER A 57 -5.10 -14.68 -13.28
N GLY A 58 -3.98 -15.43 -13.34
CA GLY A 58 -2.86 -15.16 -14.26
C GLY A 58 -1.96 -14.00 -13.83
N ILE A 59 -2.05 -13.57 -12.57
CA ILE A 59 -1.23 -12.48 -12.03
C ILE A 59 0.22 -12.95 -11.82
N ASP A 60 1.16 -12.03 -12.02
CA ASP A 60 2.61 -12.27 -11.95
C ASP A 60 3.19 -12.19 -10.54
N PHE A 61 2.51 -12.81 -9.56
CA PHE A 61 3.00 -12.97 -8.19
C PHE A 61 2.59 -14.33 -7.62
N ASP A 62 3.34 -14.81 -6.63
CA ASP A 62 3.00 -16.00 -5.86
C ASP A 62 2.36 -15.61 -4.53
N ILE A 63 1.46 -16.44 -4.02
CA ILE A 63 0.77 -16.20 -2.74
C ILE A 63 1.31 -17.15 -1.68
N VAL A 64 1.64 -16.59 -0.52
CA VAL A 64 2.06 -17.35 0.67
C VAL A 64 1.05 -17.11 1.77
N LEU A 65 0.34 -18.15 2.18
CA LEU A 65 -0.58 -18.11 3.31
C LEU A 65 0.21 -18.13 4.62
N ILE A 66 -0.20 -17.31 5.58
CA ILE A 66 0.37 -17.28 6.93
C ILE A 66 -0.79 -17.53 7.89
N GLY A 67 -0.89 -18.74 8.42
CA GLY A 67 -2.00 -19.14 9.28
C GLY A 67 -2.05 -20.64 9.52
N PRO A 68 -3.19 -21.19 10.01
CA PRO A 68 -3.31 -22.61 10.30
C PRO A 68 -3.22 -23.43 9.02
N LYS A 69 -2.87 -24.71 9.18
CA LYS A 69 -2.84 -25.67 8.08
C LYS A 69 -4.26 -25.87 7.52
N VAL A 70 -4.36 -25.76 6.20
CA VAL A 70 -5.59 -25.97 5.41
C VAL A 70 -5.26 -26.77 4.16
N GLU A 71 -6.28 -27.38 3.54
CA GLU A 71 -6.13 -28.11 2.29
C GLU A 71 -6.15 -27.13 1.11
N THR A 72 -4.99 -26.91 0.49
CA THR A 72 -4.81 -26.06 -0.70
C THR A 72 -3.44 -26.33 -1.32
N GLU A 73 -3.28 -25.97 -2.60
CA GLU A 73 -1.99 -26.05 -3.32
C GLU A 73 -1.09 -24.84 -3.06
N LEU A 74 -1.60 -23.80 -2.39
CA LEU A 74 -0.83 -22.61 -2.05
C LEU A 74 0.20 -22.90 -0.97
N GLU A 75 1.32 -22.19 -1.01
CA GLU A 75 2.35 -22.27 0.03
C GLU A 75 1.78 -21.79 1.37
N ILE A 76 2.00 -22.55 2.45
CA ILE A 76 1.55 -22.19 3.81
C ILE A 76 2.72 -22.13 4.77
N ILE A 77 2.84 -21.01 5.47
CA ILE A 77 3.65 -20.85 6.67
C ILE A 77 2.74 -21.03 7.88
N GLU A 78 2.81 -22.23 8.48
CA GLU A 78 1.92 -22.63 9.56
C GLU A 78 2.16 -21.80 10.84
N VAL A 79 1.10 -21.19 11.35
CA VAL A 79 1.01 -20.53 12.66
C VAL A 79 -0.37 -20.77 13.26
N LYS A 80 -0.48 -20.78 14.60
CA LYS A 80 -1.73 -21.18 15.29
C LYS A 80 -2.49 -20.02 15.90
N GLU A 81 -1.84 -18.89 16.11
CA GLU A 81 -2.41 -17.73 16.80
C GLU A 81 -2.17 -16.43 16.02
N GLU A 82 -3.09 -15.48 16.14
CA GLU A 82 -3.01 -14.19 15.43
C GLU A 82 -1.74 -13.40 15.77
N LYS A 83 -1.33 -13.39 17.04
CA LYS A 83 -0.12 -12.71 17.48
C LYS A 83 1.13 -13.30 16.83
N GLU A 84 1.20 -14.62 16.73
CA GLU A 84 2.30 -15.31 16.05
C GLU A 84 2.27 -15.03 14.54
N MET A 85 1.07 -14.95 13.95
CA MET A 85 0.87 -14.66 12.55
C MET A 85 1.40 -13.28 12.14
N HIS A 86 1.09 -12.21 12.89
CA HIS A 86 1.64 -10.88 12.61
C HIS A 86 3.16 -10.83 12.80
N LYS A 87 3.68 -11.46 13.86
CA LYS A 87 5.14 -11.56 14.07
C LYS A 87 5.83 -12.30 12.92
N LYS A 88 5.21 -13.38 12.43
CA LYS A 88 5.73 -14.16 11.30
C LYS A 88 5.68 -13.36 10.01
N MET A 89 4.59 -12.64 9.76
CA MET A 89 4.46 -11.72 8.64
C MET A 89 5.59 -10.69 8.62
N GLU A 90 5.86 -10.01 9.74
CA GLU A 90 6.96 -9.04 9.87
C GLU A 90 8.32 -9.68 9.56
N GLN A 91 8.62 -10.85 10.12
CA GLN A 91 9.86 -11.58 9.84
C GLN A 91 10.04 -11.92 8.35
N LEU A 92 8.95 -12.27 7.66
CA LEU A 92 8.99 -12.61 6.24
C LEU A 92 9.16 -11.36 5.37
N LEU A 93 8.59 -10.22 5.77
CA LEU A 93 8.82 -8.93 5.11
C LEU A 93 10.28 -8.46 5.32
N ASP A 94 10.77 -8.47 6.56
CA ASP A 94 12.13 -8.03 6.91
C ASP A 94 13.22 -8.86 6.21
N SER A 95 12.98 -10.16 6.06
CA SER A 95 13.91 -11.06 5.35
C SER A 95 13.83 -10.95 3.83
N GLY A 96 12.87 -10.19 3.29
CA GLY A 96 12.58 -10.10 1.86
C GLY A 96 12.02 -11.39 1.26
N TYR A 97 11.51 -12.30 2.10
CA TYR A 97 10.87 -13.53 1.64
C TYR A 97 9.55 -13.22 0.91
N ILE A 98 8.75 -12.34 1.50
CA ILE A 98 7.58 -11.72 0.86
C ILE A 98 7.88 -10.24 0.61
N GLY A 99 7.42 -9.71 -0.53
CA GLY A 99 7.59 -8.31 -0.89
C GLY A 99 6.43 -7.41 -0.45
N ALA A 100 5.29 -8.01 -0.13
CA ALA A 100 4.10 -7.34 0.38
C ALA A 100 3.25 -8.34 1.17
N CYS A 101 2.32 -7.83 1.98
CA CYS A 101 1.35 -8.68 2.68
C CYS A 101 -0.03 -8.03 2.68
N VAL A 102 -1.06 -8.85 2.54
CA VAL A 102 -2.45 -8.51 2.85
C VAL A 102 -2.74 -9.04 4.25
N THR A 103 -3.23 -8.16 5.13
CA THR A 103 -3.52 -8.54 6.52
C THR A 103 -4.74 -7.83 7.07
N MET A 104 -5.30 -8.39 8.14
CA MET A 104 -6.47 -7.89 8.85
C MET A 104 -6.09 -7.56 10.29
N HIS A 105 -6.79 -6.60 10.89
CA HIS A 105 -6.64 -6.21 12.30
C HIS A 105 -5.20 -5.97 12.75
N TYR A 106 -4.36 -5.42 11.86
CA TYR A 106 -2.97 -5.10 12.17
C TYR A 106 -2.87 -3.69 12.74
N ASN A 107 -2.28 -3.57 13.93
CA ASN A 107 -2.08 -2.30 14.59
C ASN A 107 -0.86 -1.58 14.03
N PHE A 108 -1.06 -0.37 13.52
CA PHE A 108 0.01 0.45 12.97
C PHE A 108 0.76 1.20 14.09
N PRO A 109 2.11 1.21 14.10
CA PRO A 109 2.86 2.13 14.94
C PRO A 109 2.67 3.57 14.45
N ILE A 110 2.91 4.54 15.34
CA ILE A 110 2.96 5.96 14.95
C ILE A 110 4.07 6.14 13.90
N GLY A 111 3.75 6.87 12.83
CA GLY A 111 4.59 7.03 11.66
C GLY A 111 4.06 6.28 10.44
N VAL A 112 3.14 5.33 10.63
CA VAL A 112 2.52 4.53 9.57
C VAL A 112 1.06 4.94 9.37
N SER A 113 0.68 5.14 8.11
CA SER A 113 -0.70 5.40 7.70
C SER A 113 -0.99 4.76 6.34
N THR A 114 -2.28 4.59 6.04
CA THR A 114 -2.76 3.95 4.82
C THR A 114 -3.19 4.99 3.79
N VAL A 115 -2.86 4.76 2.51
CA VAL A 115 -3.44 5.55 1.40
C VAL A 115 -4.57 4.73 0.77
N GLY A 116 -5.80 5.25 0.83
CA GLY A 116 -6.96 4.57 0.26
C GLY A 116 -7.13 4.93 -1.21
N LYS A 117 -7.24 3.93 -2.09
CA LYS A 117 -7.69 4.13 -3.47
C LYS A 117 -9.22 4.00 -3.51
N VAL A 118 -9.90 5.04 -3.99
CA VAL A 118 -11.36 5.09 -4.06
C VAL A 118 -11.83 5.39 -5.48
N ILE A 119 -13.07 5.01 -5.78
CA ILE A 119 -13.80 5.49 -6.96
C ILE A 119 -14.77 6.56 -6.50
N THR A 120 -14.66 7.76 -7.05
CA THR A 120 -15.49 8.88 -6.63
C THR A 120 -16.94 8.69 -7.08
N PRO A 121 -17.93 8.92 -6.21
CA PRO A 121 -19.32 8.62 -6.53
C PRO A 121 -19.94 9.59 -7.54
N GLY A 122 -19.42 10.81 -7.64
CA GLY A 122 -19.97 11.84 -8.53
C GLY A 122 -19.61 11.64 -10.00
N GLU A 123 -18.40 11.17 -10.29
CA GLU A 123 -17.89 11.07 -11.67
C GLU A 123 -17.20 9.73 -11.99
N GLY A 124 -17.17 8.78 -11.05
CA GLY A 124 -16.56 7.46 -11.28
C GLY A 124 -15.05 7.49 -11.46
N LYS A 125 -14.37 8.54 -10.95
CA LYS A 125 -12.92 8.72 -11.13
C LYS A 125 -12.14 8.00 -10.03
N GLU A 126 -11.00 7.43 -10.38
CA GLU A 126 -10.05 6.96 -9.38
C GLU A 126 -9.42 8.15 -8.65
N MET A 127 -9.33 8.07 -7.33
CA MET A 127 -8.67 9.07 -6.48
C MET A 127 -8.00 8.37 -5.30
N PHE A 128 -6.94 8.98 -4.78
CA PHE A 128 -6.23 8.52 -3.58
C PHE A 128 -6.56 9.44 -2.41
N ILE A 129 -7.12 8.88 -1.34
CA ILE A 129 -7.27 9.56 -0.06
C ILE A 129 -5.97 9.33 0.73
N ALA A 130 -5.19 10.39 0.86
CA ALA A 130 -3.92 10.38 1.55
C ALA A 130 -4.15 10.44 3.06
N THR A 131 -4.21 9.23 3.64
CA THR A 131 -4.66 8.79 4.98
C THR A 131 -6.12 8.36 5.06
N THR A 132 -6.36 7.13 5.48
CA THR A 132 -7.69 6.61 5.87
C THR A 132 -7.65 5.89 7.23
N THR A 133 -6.49 5.37 7.62
CA THR A 133 -6.27 4.70 8.91
C THR A 133 -4.79 4.82 9.29
N GLY A 134 -4.49 4.78 10.60
CA GLY A 134 -3.13 4.97 11.12
C GLY A 134 -2.71 6.44 11.15
N THR A 135 -1.64 6.76 11.88
CA THR A 135 -1.20 8.15 12.08
C THR A 135 0.26 8.34 11.74
N SER A 136 0.56 9.28 10.83
CA SER A 136 1.92 9.58 10.36
C SER A 136 2.73 10.45 11.34
N SER A 137 2.06 11.15 12.26
CA SER A 137 2.66 11.93 13.34
C SER A 137 1.64 12.14 14.47
N ALA A 138 2.13 12.40 15.68
CA ALA A 138 1.30 12.88 16.79
C ALA A 138 0.72 14.29 16.54
N HIS A 139 1.33 15.09 15.64
CA HIS A 139 0.87 16.42 15.29
C HIS A 139 0.10 16.42 13.98
N ARG A 140 -1.15 16.93 13.99
CA ARG A 140 -2.07 16.93 12.84
C ARG A 140 -1.46 17.52 11.57
N VAL A 141 -0.90 18.73 11.63
CA VAL A 141 -0.35 19.44 10.46
C VAL A 141 0.86 18.67 9.89
N GLU A 142 1.75 18.19 10.75
CA GLU A 142 2.89 17.37 10.33
C GLU A 142 2.43 16.05 9.70
N ALA A 143 1.42 15.40 10.29
CA ALA A 143 0.83 14.18 9.76
C ALA A 143 0.27 14.41 8.34
N MET A 144 -0.49 15.48 8.13
CA MET A 144 -1.04 15.82 6.82
C MET A 144 0.04 16.13 5.78
N ILE A 145 1.14 16.76 6.16
CA ILE A 145 2.28 16.99 5.25
C ILE A 145 2.90 15.64 4.82
N LYS A 146 3.13 14.73 5.77
CA LYS A 146 3.62 13.36 5.47
C LYS A 146 2.62 12.59 4.60
N ASN A 147 1.33 12.68 4.92
CA ASN A 147 0.26 12.04 4.15
C ASN A 147 0.27 12.50 2.70
N ALA A 148 0.46 13.79 2.43
CA ALA A 148 0.59 14.30 1.07
C ALA A 148 1.72 13.61 0.30
N ILE A 149 2.88 13.45 0.93
CA ILE A 149 4.02 12.73 0.34
C ILE A 149 3.67 11.26 0.09
N TYR A 150 3.05 10.59 1.07
CA TYR A 150 2.63 9.19 0.92
C TYR A 150 1.63 9.00 -0.22
N GLY A 151 0.64 9.89 -0.34
CA GLY A 151 -0.33 9.89 -1.44
C GLY A 151 0.33 10.09 -2.81
N ILE A 152 1.26 11.04 -2.92
CA ILE A 152 2.04 11.25 -4.16
C ILE A 152 2.85 10.01 -4.53
N ILE A 153 3.54 9.39 -3.57
CA ILE A 153 4.32 8.17 -3.80
C ILE A 153 3.40 7.04 -4.29
N THR A 154 2.28 6.81 -3.61
CA THR A 154 1.30 5.79 -3.98
C THR A 154 0.74 6.04 -5.38
N ALA A 155 0.31 7.26 -5.70
CA ALA A 155 -0.22 7.60 -7.02
C ALA A 155 0.83 7.41 -8.13
N LYS A 156 2.10 7.79 -7.88
CA LYS A 156 3.22 7.54 -8.80
C LYS A 156 3.49 6.05 -9.00
N ALA A 157 3.47 5.26 -7.92
CA ALA A 157 3.63 3.80 -7.99
C ALA A 157 2.50 3.14 -8.78
N MET A 158 1.30 3.73 -8.76
CA MET A 158 0.13 3.32 -9.55
C MET A 158 0.14 3.83 -11.00
N GLY A 159 1.20 4.50 -11.43
CA GLY A 159 1.41 4.92 -12.82
C GLY A 159 1.07 6.39 -13.12
N ILE A 160 0.58 7.16 -12.15
CA ILE A 160 0.31 8.59 -12.34
C ILE A 160 1.61 9.39 -12.17
N LYS A 161 2.26 9.75 -13.28
CA LYS A 161 3.60 10.37 -13.26
C LYS A 161 3.66 11.70 -12.49
N LYS A 162 2.64 12.55 -12.65
CA LYS A 162 2.55 13.89 -12.05
C LYS A 162 1.17 14.07 -11.36
N PRO A 163 0.93 13.35 -10.25
CA PRO A 163 -0.38 13.35 -9.62
C PRO A 163 -0.71 14.74 -9.10
N SER A 164 -1.92 15.21 -9.40
CA SER A 164 -2.48 16.44 -8.86
C SER A 164 -2.84 16.27 -7.39
N VAL A 165 -2.54 17.28 -6.58
CA VAL A 165 -2.69 17.24 -5.12
C VAL A 165 -3.63 18.34 -4.65
N GLY A 166 -4.64 17.95 -3.89
CA GLY A 166 -5.55 18.84 -3.19
C GLY A 166 -5.55 18.56 -1.69
N ILE A 167 -5.91 19.55 -0.88
CA ILE A 167 -5.95 19.45 0.57
C ILE A 167 -7.39 19.67 1.02
N LEU A 168 -8.01 18.68 1.64
CA LEU A 168 -9.35 18.82 2.19
C LEU A 168 -9.35 19.93 3.25
N ASN A 169 -10.38 20.78 3.21
CA ASN A 169 -10.52 21.93 4.09
C ASN A 169 -10.92 21.54 5.53
N VAL A 170 -10.02 20.82 6.20
CA VAL A 170 -10.06 20.47 7.63
C VAL A 170 -9.18 21.43 8.44
N ASP A 171 -9.22 21.29 9.77
CA ASP A 171 -8.36 22.09 10.64
C ASP A 171 -6.86 21.90 10.30
N GLY A 172 -6.13 23.01 10.23
CA GLY A 172 -4.72 23.02 9.82
C GLY A 172 -4.46 23.03 8.30
N ALA A 173 -5.47 22.88 7.42
CA ALA A 173 -5.27 22.77 5.97
C ALA A 173 -4.46 23.91 5.35
N ARG A 174 -4.66 25.16 5.80
CA ARG A 174 -3.90 26.32 5.33
C ARG A 174 -2.43 26.31 5.75
N GLN A 175 -2.12 25.72 6.90
CA GLN A 175 -0.74 25.56 7.37
C GLN A 175 -0.04 24.48 6.54
N VAL A 176 -0.74 23.38 6.25
CA VAL A 176 -0.30 22.33 5.33
C VAL A 176 -0.04 22.90 3.93
N GLU A 177 -0.96 23.69 3.39
CA GLU A 177 -0.80 24.35 2.09
C GLU A 177 0.51 25.16 2.02
N ARG A 178 0.77 26.01 3.01
CA ARG A 178 2.00 26.83 3.06
C ARG A 178 3.25 25.95 3.12
N ALA A 179 3.25 24.93 3.97
CA ALA A 179 4.38 24.01 4.11
C ALA A 179 4.65 23.22 2.83
N LEU A 180 3.61 22.73 2.15
CA LEU A 180 3.76 22.01 0.88
C LEU A 180 4.22 22.94 -0.25
N LYS A 181 3.74 24.19 -0.29
CA LYS A 181 4.25 25.19 -1.25
C LYS A 181 5.73 25.48 -1.04
N GLN A 182 6.15 25.66 0.22
CA GLN A 182 7.56 25.83 0.56
C GLN A 182 8.40 24.59 0.17
N LEU A 183 7.87 23.39 0.38
CA LEU A 183 8.53 22.14 -0.02
C LEU A 183 8.71 22.07 -1.55
N ASN A 184 7.70 22.50 -2.31
CA ASN A 184 7.75 22.61 -3.76
C ASN A 184 8.76 23.66 -4.25
N GLU A 185 8.76 24.84 -3.65
CA GLU A 185 9.74 25.91 -3.93
C GLU A 185 11.19 25.46 -3.66
N ASN A 186 11.37 24.58 -2.66
CA ASN A 186 12.67 23.99 -2.31
C ASN A 186 13.07 22.77 -3.18
N GLY A 187 12.30 22.43 -4.21
CA GLY A 187 12.70 21.48 -5.25
C GLY A 187 12.01 20.11 -5.24
N TYR A 188 11.09 19.85 -4.31
CA TYR A 188 10.24 18.65 -4.40
C TYR A 188 8.97 18.97 -5.20
N GLU A 189 8.96 18.69 -6.50
CA GLU A 189 7.84 19.04 -7.39
C GLU A 189 6.49 18.45 -6.90
N ILE A 190 5.55 19.34 -6.58
CA ILE A 190 4.15 19.04 -6.25
C ILE A 190 3.26 19.72 -7.29
N ASN A 191 2.48 18.92 -8.01
CA ASN A 191 1.46 19.41 -8.93
C ASN A 191 0.19 19.75 -8.12
N PHE A 192 0.00 21.01 -7.75
CA PHE A 192 -1.21 21.42 -7.03
C PHE A 192 -2.40 21.43 -7.97
N GLY A 193 -3.45 20.69 -7.61
CA GLY A 193 -4.71 20.71 -8.34
C GLY A 193 -5.58 21.90 -7.97
N GLU A 194 -6.65 22.11 -8.73
CA GLU A 194 -7.59 23.21 -8.53
C GLU A 194 -8.97 22.69 -8.14
N SER A 195 -9.56 23.34 -7.12
CA SER A 195 -10.96 23.13 -6.76
C SER A 195 -11.85 23.47 -7.96
N THR A 196 -12.95 22.73 -8.09
CA THR A 196 -13.99 22.95 -9.11
C THR A 196 -14.84 24.22 -8.86
N ARG A 197 -14.54 24.95 -7.79
CA ARG A 197 -15.21 26.19 -7.40
C ARG A 197 -14.65 27.37 -8.18
N SER A 198 -15.45 28.44 -8.25
CA SER A 198 -15.08 29.68 -8.94
C SER A 198 -13.88 30.41 -8.34
N ASP A 199 -13.60 30.23 -7.05
CA ASP A 199 -12.42 30.78 -6.36
C ASP A 199 -11.17 29.89 -6.48
N GLY A 200 -11.31 28.67 -7.03
CA GLY A 200 -10.21 27.76 -7.34
C GLY A 200 -9.29 27.42 -6.16
N GLY A 201 -8.03 27.13 -6.48
CA GLY A 201 -6.97 26.83 -5.52
C GLY A 201 -6.95 25.39 -5.02
N CYS A 202 -5.89 25.03 -4.29
CA CYS A 202 -5.63 23.65 -3.89
C CYS A 202 -6.33 23.23 -2.57
N ILE A 203 -7.13 24.11 -1.96
CA ILE A 203 -7.95 23.78 -0.79
C ILE A 203 -9.31 23.30 -1.28
N MET A 204 -9.63 22.05 -0.94
CA MET A 204 -10.74 21.28 -1.47
C MET A 204 -11.90 21.19 -0.47
N ARG A 205 -13.12 21.05 -0.98
CA ARG A 205 -14.32 20.80 -0.16
C ARG A 205 -14.97 19.46 -0.54
N GLY A 206 -16.05 19.10 0.16
CA GLY A 206 -16.77 17.84 -0.08
C GLY A 206 -17.20 17.65 -1.53
N ASN A 207 -17.60 18.70 -2.25
CA ASN A 207 -17.96 18.60 -3.66
C ASN A 207 -16.76 18.22 -4.56
N ASP A 208 -15.56 18.69 -4.25
CA ASP A 208 -14.35 18.35 -4.99
C ASP A 208 -13.95 16.89 -4.73
N LEU A 209 -14.12 16.44 -3.48
CA LEU A 209 -13.90 15.05 -3.08
C LEU A 209 -14.88 14.09 -3.79
N LEU A 210 -16.17 14.42 -3.84
CA LEU A 210 -17.18 13.58 -4.50
C LEU A 210 -16.99 13.49 -6.01
N LYS A 211 -16.43 14.53 -6.65
CA LYS A 211 -16.15 14.56 -8.09
C LYS A 211 -14.80 13.96 -8.46
N GLY A 212 -13.86 13.85 -7.52
CA GLY A 212 -12.47 13.49 -7.84
C GLY A 212 -11.78 14.61 -8.60
N ALA A 213 -11.79 15.83 -8.03
CA ALA A 213 -11.16 17.00 -8.64
C ALA A 213 -9.62 16.87 -8.77
N VAL A 214 -9.01 15.97 -8.00
CA VAL A 214 -7.57 15.72 -7.96
C VAL A 214 -7.28 14.23 -7.85
N ASP A 215 -6.05 13.84 -8.19
CA ASP A 215 -5.58 12.47 -8.05
C ASP A 215 -5.35 12.10 -6.58
N VAL A 216 -4.83 13.05 -5.78
CA VAL A 216 -4.52 12.84 -4.35
C VAL A 216 -5.23 13.88 -3.50
N MET A 217 -6.14 13.42 -2.63
CA MET A 217 -6.85 14.22 -1.63
C MET A 217 -6.18 14.05 -0.26
N VAL A 218 -5.52 15.09 0.23
CA VAL A 218 -4.85 15.12 1.54
C VAL A 218 -5.85 15.44 2.64
N THR A 219 -5.88 14.61 3.68
CA THR A 219 -6.74 14.81 4.85
C THR A 219 -6.02 14.37 6.13
N ASP A 220 -6.63 14.64 7.28
CA ASP A 220 -6.20 14.08 8.56
C ASP A 220 -6.77 12.68 8.79
N THR A 221 -6.12 11.89 9.64
CA THR A 221 -6.43 10.47 9.88
C THR A 221 -7.87 10.19 10.28
N LEU A 222 -8.52 11.07 11.04
CA LEU A 222 -9.87 10.80 11.54
C LEU A 222 -10.95 11.17 10.52
N THR A 223 -10.64 12.14 9.66
CA THR A 223 -11.55 12.58 8.60
C THR A 223 -11.49 11.66 7.38
N GLY A 224 -10.29 11.16 7.05
CA GLY A 224 -10.08 10.22 5.94
C GLY A 224 -10.68 8.86 6.19
#